data_AF-A0A2R6ALZ2-F1
#
_entry.id   AF-A0A2R6ALZ2-F1
#
_cell.length_a   1.000
_cell.length_b   1.000
_cell.length_c   1.000
_cell.angle_alpha   90.00
_cell.angle_beta   90.00
_cell.angle_gamma   90.00
#
_symmetry.space_group_name_H-M   'P 1'
#
loop_
_entity.id
_entity.type
_entity.pdbx_description
1 polymer ?
#
loop_
_entity_poly.entity_id
_entity_poly.type
_entity_poly.pdbx_seq_one_letter_code
_entity_poly.pdbx_strand_id
1 'polypeptide(L)'
;RNPREAMLFWFKSANTENLLKWLSLHCKYGRIAECEIQRLGNCYTITLHHLVKKYSLFLANWLDEAFRSVGEPSFRFEVNRDSVVFTLETKKPA
;
A
#
# COMPACT_ATOMS: atom_id res chain seq x y z
N ARG A 1 14.68 2.45 -1.37
CA ARG A 1 14.43 3.91 -1.24
C ARG A 1 13.25 4.10 -0.31
N ASN A 2 13.30 5.09 0.59
CA ASN A 2 12.21 5.37 1.52
C ASN A 2 10.92 5.66 0.72
N PRO A 3 9.78 4.99 1.01
CA PRO A 3 8.52 5.21 0.30
C PRO A 3 8.12 6.68 0.23
N ARG A 4 8.37 7.43 1.30
CA ARG A 4 8.08 8.87 1.40
C ARG A 4 8.86 9.71 0.41
N GLU A 5 10.17 9.46 0.28
CA GLU A 5 11.02 10.18 -0.67
C GLU A 5 10.62 9.87 -2.11
N ALA A 6 10.30 8.60 -2.39
CA ALA A 6 9.82 8.18 -3.70
C ALA A 6 8.49 8.87 -4.06
N MET A 7 7.54 8.93 -3.12
CA MET A 7 6.29 9.66 -3.31
C MET A 7 6.50 11.15 -3.55
N LEU A 8 7.35 11.80 -2.74
CA LEU A 8 7.64 13.23 -2.88
C LEU A 8 8.29 13.55 -4.22
N PHE A 9 9.18 12.69 -4.71
CA PHE A 9 9.82 12.84 -6.01
C PHE A 9 8.80 12.85 -7.17
N TRP A 10 7.83 11.93 -7.15
CA TRP A 10 6.86 11.78 -8.26
C TRP A 10 5.61 12.66 -8.14
N PHE A 11 5.12 12.90 -6.92
CA PHE A 11 3.81 13.51 -6.68
C PHE A 11 3.86 14.84 -5.91
N LYS A 12 5.06 15.30 -5.51
CA LYS A 12 5.29 16.57 -4.78
C LYS A 12 4.59 16.70 -3.42
N SER A 13 3.81 15.69 -2.99
CA SER A 13 3.10 15.65 -1.71
C SER A 13 2.95 14.20 -1.24
N ALA A 14 3.08 14.00 0.07
CA ALA A 14 3.00 12.69 0.72
C ALA A 14 1.65 12.54 1.43
N ASN A 15 0.66 12.01 0.70
CA ASN A 15 -0.68 11.72 1.20
C ASN A 15 -1.11 10.31 0.75
N THR A 16 -2.18 9.81 1.34
CA THR A 16 -2.71 8.45 1.10
C THR A 16 -3.07 8.19 -0.35
N GLU A 17 -3.67 9.17 -1.03
CA GLU A 17 -4.03 9.03 -2.44
C GLU A 17 -2.79 8.87 -3.34
N ASN A 18 -1.77 9.68 -3.12
CA ASN A 18 -0.51 9.61 -3.86
C ASN A 18 0.28 8.36 -3.52
N LEU A 19 0.18 7.87 -2.27
CA LEU A 19 0.75 6.58 -1.89
C LEU A 19 0.13 5.42 -2.66
N LEU A 20 -1.20 5.40 -2.78
CA LEU A 20 -1.91 4.37 -3.54
C LEU A 20 -1.56 4.44 -5.04
N LYS A 21 -1.48 5.64 -5.62
CA LYS A 21 -1.03 5.83 -7.01
C LYS A 21 0.40 5.33 -7.21
N TRP A 22 1.30 5.71 -6.30
CA TRP A 22 2.68 5.25 -6.33
C TRP A 22 2.77 3.73 -6.21
N LEU A 23 2.02 3.11 -5.30
CA LEU A 23 1.99 1.66 -5.09
C LEU A 23 1.53 0.95 -6.37
N SER A 24 0.44 1.40 -6.99
CA SER A 24 -0.06 0.82 -8.24
C SER A 24 0.98 0.89 -9.36
N LEU A 25 1.67 2.03 -9.52
CA LEU A 25 2.77 2.17 -10.48
C LEU A 25 3.95 1.26 -10.15
N HIS A 26 4.33 1.18 -8.87
CA HIS A 26 5.47 0.38 -8.43
C HIS A 26 5.22 -1.12 -8.64
N CYS A 27 4.00 -1.59 -8.36
CA CYS A 27 3.57 -2.95 -8.66
C CYS A 27 3.52 -3.22 -10.17
N LYS A 28 2.90 -2.34 -10.95
CA LYS A 28 2.74 -2.50 -12.40
C LYS A 28 4.07 -2.54 -13.16
N TYR A 29 4.99 -1.63 -12.86
CA TYR A 29 6.25 -1.50 -13.59
C TYR A 29 7.41 -2.24 -12.92
N GLY A 30 7.41 -2.34 -11.59
CA GLY A 30 8.40 -3.10 -10.84
C GLY A 30 8.15 -4.60 -10.86
N ARG A 31 6.95 -5.05 -11.26
CA ARG A 31 6.52 -6.46 -11.31
C ARG A 31 6.74 -7.19 -9.96
N ILE A 32 6.56 -6.47 -8.86
CA ILE A 32 6.80 -6.96 -7.50
C ILE A 32 5.60 -7.77 -7.00
N ALA A 33 4.40 -7.36 -7.37
CA ALA A 33 3.13 -8.02 -7.08
C ALA A 33 2.07 -7.50 -8.06
N GLU A 34 1.03 -8.28 -8.32
CA GLU A 34 -0.19 -7.73 -8.93
C GLU A 34 -0.98 -7.00 -7.83
N CYS A 35 -1.43 -5.78 -8.12
CA CYS A 35 -2.01 -4.89 -7.13
C CYS A 35 -3.45 -4.54 -7.51
N GLU A 36 -4.38 -4.90 -6.63
CA GLU A 36 -5.78 -4.50 -6.70
C GLU A 36 -6.08 -3.53 -5.57
N ILE A 37 -6.70 -2.40 -5.89
CA ILE A 37 -7.10 -1.39 -4.90
C ILE A 37 -8.59 -1.16 -5.07
N GLN A 38 -9.35 -1.45 -4.03
CA GLN A 38 -10.78 -1.23 -3.96
C GLN A 38 -11.07 -0.15 -2.93
N ARG A 39 -12.09 0.67 -3.19
CA ARG A 39 -12.53 1.73 -2.28
C ARG A 39 -14.03 1.58 -2.03
N LEU A 40 -14.40 1.40 -0.77
CA LEU A 40 -15.79 1.41 -0.30
C LEU A 40 -15.95 2.56 0.70
N GLY A 41 -16.44 3.70 0.22
CA GLY A 41 -16.55 4.92 1.02
C GLY A 41 -15.17 5.42 1.49
N ASN A 42 -14.92 5.30 2.80
CA ASN A 42 -13.66 5.68 3.46
C ASN A 42 -12.76 4.48 3.78
N CYS A 43 -13.17 3.29 3.36
CA CYS A 43 -12.38 2.07 3.52
C CYS A 43 -11.67 1.75 2.20
N TYR A 44 -10.35 1.51 2.28
CA TYR A 44 -9.56 0.97 1.20
C TYR A 44 -9.21 -0.48 1.50
N THR A 45 -9.40 -1.33 0.51
CA THR A 45 -8.92 -2.71 0.52
C THR A 45 -7.87 -2.83 -0.57
N ILE A 46 -6.65 -3.21 -0.19
CA ILE A 46 -5.51 -3.34 -1.09
C ILE A 46 -5.11 -4.81 -1.07
N THR A 47 -5.15 -5.46 -2.22
CA THR A 47 -4.71 -6.84 -2.37
C THR A 47 -3.45 -6.86 -3.21
N LEU A 48 -2.38 -7.42 -2.64
CA LEU A 48 -1.12 -7.67 -3.35
C LEU A 48 -0.99 -9.16 -3.59
N HIS A 49 -1.18 -9.60 -4.84
CA HIS A 49 -0.96 -10.99 -5.25
C HIS A 49 0.50 -11.22 -5.58
N HIS A 50 1.09 -12.26 -5.00
CA HIS A 50 2.50 -12.59 -5.15
C HIS A 50 2.71 -14.10 -5.25
N LEU A 51 3.78 -14.52 -5.92
CA LEU A 51 4.05 -15.95 -6.14
C LEU A 51 4.73 -16.65 -4.95
N VAL A 52 5.35 -15.89 -4.04
CA VAL A 52 6.23 -16.44 -3.00
C VAL A 52 5.73 -16.07 -1.61
N LYS A 53 5.32 -17.06 -0.80
CA LYS A 53 4.86 -16.83 0.59
C LYS A 53 5.87 -16.10 1.49
N LYS A 54 7.17 -16.26 1.25
CA LYS A 54 8.21 -15.53 2.00
C LYS A 54 8.15 -14.01 1.76
N TYR A 55 7.55 -13.57 0.65
CA TYR A 55 7.37 -12.16 0.33
C TYR A 55 6.21 -11.51 1.09
N SER A 56 5.25 -12.29 1.60
CA SER A 56 4.05 -11.74 2.24
C SER A 56 4.38 -10.85 3.43
N LEU A 57 5.25 -11.32 4.33
CA LEU A 57 5.62 -10.56 5.53
C LEU A 57 6.45 -9.32 5.18
N PHE A 58 7.30 -9.42 4.16
CA PHE A 58 8.05 -8.27 3.65
C PHE A 58 7.09 -7.20 3.10
N LEU A 59 6.15 -7.60 2.25
CA LEU A 59 5.13 -6.70 1.69
C LEU A 59 4.26 -6.08 2.79
N ALA A 60 3.87 -6.87 3.80
CA ALA A 60 3.13 -6.41 4.97
C ALA A 60 3.85 -5.28 5.70
N ASN A 61 5.09 -5.52 6.10
CA ASN A 61 5.89 -4.54 6.84
C ASN A 61 6.24 -3.32 5.98
N TRP A 62 6.52 -3.53 4.70
CA TRP A 62 6.86 -2.45 3.78
C TRP A 62 5.67 -1.52 3.50
N LEU A 63 4.46 -2.06 3.33
CA LEU A 63 3.26 -1.25 3.21
C LEU A 63 2.96 -0.50 4.53
N ASP A 64 3.07 -1.19 5.67
CA ASP A 64 2.83 -0.55 6.97
C ASP A 64 3.75 0.66 7.19
N GLU A 65 5.05 0.52 6.88
CA GLU A 65 5.99 1.65 6.93
C GLU A 65 5.60 2.76 5.94
N ALA A 66 5.22 2.40 4.71
CA ALA A 66 4.85 3.36 3.68
C ALA A 66 3.65 4.22 4.09
N PHE A 67 2.62 3.63 4.66
CA PHE A 67 1.44 4.38 5.10
C PHE A 67 1.66 5.16 6.40
N ARG A 68 2.45 4.64 7.35
CA ARG A 68 2.90 5.43 8.51
C ARG A 68 3.63 6.70 8.07
N SER A 69 4.36 6.64 6.95
CA SER A 69 5.09 7.79 6.41
C SER A 69 4.19 8.92 5.88
N VAL A 70 2.90 8.65 5.61
CA VAL A 70 1.88 9.65 5.21
C VAL A 70 0.90 9.98 6.34
N GLY A 71 1.15 9.51 7.56
CA GLY A 71 0.36 9.85 8.75
C GLY A 71 -0.93 9.04 8.93
N GLU A 72 -1.12 7.95 8.18
CA GLU A 72 -2.24 7.04 8.39
C GLU A 72 -1.97 6.09 9.57
N PRO A 73 -3.00 5.76 10.38
CA PRO A 73 -2.88 4.82 11.48
C PRO A 73 -2.64 3.39 10.98
N SER A 74 -2.17 2.52 11.87
CA SER A 74 -1.86 1.11 11.58
C SER A 74 -3.02 0.36 10.89
N PHE A 75 -2.69 -0.33 9.81
CA PHE A 75 -3.61 -1.14 8.99
C PHE A 75 -3.84 -2.50 9.63
N ARG A 76 -4.97 -3.13 9.31
CA ARG A 76 -5.10 -4.58 9.48
C ARG A 76 -4.62 -5.23 8.19
N PHE A 77 -3.78 -6.25 8.32
CA PHE A 77 -3.38 -7.05 7.17
C PHE A 77 -3.58 -8.53 7.44
N GLU A 78 -3.98 -9.25 6.40
CA GLU A 78 -4.12 -10.70 6.40
C GLU A 78 -3.14 -11.28 5.39
N VAL A 79 -2.32 -12.22 5.85
CA VAL A 79 -1.34 -12.92 5.03
C VAL A 79 -1.91 -14.25 4.57
N ASN A 80 -2.12 -14.38 3.27
CA ASN A 80 -2.51 -15.62 2.62
C ASN A 80 -1.29 -16.29 1.97
N ARG A 81 -1.50 -17.45 1.34
CA ARG A 81 -0.41 -18.21 0.71
C ARG A 81 0.22 -17.47 -0.46
N ASP A 82 -0.59 -16.74 -1.19
CA ASP A 82 -0.34 -16.13 -2.50
C ASP A 82 -0.78 -14.65 -2.56
N SER A 83 -1.26 -14.10 -1.45
CA SER A 83 -1.62 -12.69 -1.38
C SER A 83 -1.44 -12.10 0.02
N VAL A 84 -1.38 -10.78 0.07
CA VAL A 84 -1.56 -10.00 1.29
C VAL A 84 -2.68 -9.01 1.07
N VAL A 85 -3.65 -9.01 1.98
CA VAL A 85 -4.78 -8.09 1.95
C VAL A 85 -4.60 -7.07 3.06
N PHE A 86 -4.68 -5.79 2.73
CA PHE A 86 -4.63 -4.69 3.67
C PHE A 86 -5.95 -3.96 3.68
N THR A 87 -6.43 -3.64 4.88
CA THR A 87 -7.63 -2.84 5.08
C THR A 87 -7.28 -1.58 5.85
N LEU A 88 -7.59 -0.43 5.24
CA LEU A 88 -7.36 0.90 5.79
C LEU A 88 -8.67 1.67 5.87
N GLU A 89 -9.00 2.18 7.05
CA GLU A 89 -10.03 3.20 7.22
C GLU A 89 -9.37 4.58 7.26
N THR A 90 -9.53 5.36 6.18
CA THR A 90 -9.03 6.73 6.15
C THR A 90 -9.93 7.65 6.96
N LYS A 91 -9.33 8.60 7.68
CA LYS A 91 -10.11 9.66 8.34
C LYS A 91 -10.91 10.44 7.29
N LYS A 92 -12.19 10.68 7.56
CA LYS A 92 -13.10 11.47 6.71
C LYS A 92 -12.41 12.82 6.40
N PRO A 93 -12.33 13.26 5.13
CA PRO A 93 -11.97 14.65 4.87
C PRO A 93 -13.04 15.53 5.54
N ALA A 94 -12.59 16.44 6.40
CA ALA A 94 -13.45 17.42 7.06
C ALA A 94 -14.07 18.38 6.04
#